data_AF-X5UKX1-F1
#
_entry.id   AF-X5UKX1-F1
#
_cell.length_a   1.000
_cell.length_b   1.000
_cell.length_c   1.000
_cell.angle_alpha   90.00
_cell.angle_beta   90.00
_cell.angle_gamma   90.00
#
_symmetry.space_group_name_H-M   'P 1'
#
loop_
_entity.id
_entity.type
_entity.pdbx_description
1 polymer ?
#
loop_
_entity_poly.entity_id
_entity_poly.type
_entity_poly.pdbx_seq_one_letter_code
_entity_poly.pdbx_strand_id
1 'polypeptide(L)' 'MATAAALFSPQTILIGGGIVDMKSYPRQTLKQRIAESLPHSLVVQPLDIRWAALGWQAAIHGAVLLGAA' A
#
# COMPACT_ATOMS: atom_id res chain seq x y z
N MET A 1 -6.70 -0.63 6.33
CA MET A 1 -5.67 -1.37 5.58
C MET A 1 -5.72 -2.86 5.85
N ALA A 2 -5.58 -3.33 7.09
CA ALA A 2 -5.64 -4.77 7.40
C ALA A 2 -6.95 -5.46 6.96
N THR A 3 -8.11 -4.80 7.13
CA THR A 3 -9.39 -5.31 6.62
C THR A 3 -9.40 -5.46 5.09
N ALA A 4 -8.90 -4.47 4.36
CA ALA A 4 -8.81 -4.55 2.90
C ALA A 4 -7.84 -5.65 2.46
N ALA A 5 -6.69 -5.77 3.13
CA ALA A 5 -5.74 -6.85 2.88
C ALA A 5 -6.36 -8.23 3.16
N ALA A 6 -7.16 -8.37 4.21
CA ALA A 6 -7.86 -9.62 4.53
C ALA A 6 -8.98 -9.95 3.53
N LEU A 7 -9.74 -8.95 3.08
CA LEU A 7 -10.85 -9.15 2.14
C LEU A 7 -10.39 -9.44 0.71
N PHE A 8 -9.33 -8.76 0.25
CA PHE A 8 -8.88 -8.84 -1.15
C PHE A 8 -7.66 -9.74 -1.34
N SER A 9 -6.98 -10.15 -0.27
CA SER A 9 -5.76 -10.97 -0.29
C SER A 9 -4.76 -10.58 -1.40
N PRO A 10 -4.40 -9.29 -1.55
CA PRO A 10 -3.54 -8.86 -2.65
C PRO A 10 -2.10 -9.37 -2.48
N GLN A 11 -1.41 -9.62 -3.60
CA GLN A 11 0.01 -9.97 -3.57
C GLN A 11 0.89 -8.79 -3.10
N THR A 12 0.52 -7.56 -3.46
CA THR A 12 1.25 -6.34 -3.10
C THR A 12 0.28 -5.25 -2.63
N ILE A 13 0.63 -4.58 -1.54
CA ILE A 13 -0.04 -3.37 -1.05
C ILE A 13 0.85 -2.17 -1.36
N LEU A 14 0.38 -1.28 -2.23
CA LEU A 14 1.04 -0.01 -2.52
C LEU A 14 0.42 1.12 -1.69
N ILE A 15 1.23 1.81 -0.88
CA ILE A 15 0.79 2.93 -0.05
C ILE A 15 1.42 4.22 -0.56
N GLY A 16 0.59 5.24 -0.84
CA GLY A 16 1.03 6.56 -1.28
C GLY A 16 0.31 7.70 -0.56
N GLY A 17 0.54 8.93 -1.03
CA GLY A 17 -0.05 10.16 -0.50
C GLY A 17 0.94 10.99 0.33
N GLY A 18 0.67 12.28 0.49
CA GLY A 18 1.64 13.22 1.08
C GLY A 18 2.02 12.91 2.54
N ILE A 19 1.17 12.21 3.29
CA ILE A 19 1.44 11.84 4.70
C ILE A 19 2.61 10.88 4.82
N VAL A 20 2.71 9.87 3.93
CA VAL A 20 3.79 8.89 4.00
C VAL A 20 5.15 9.45 3.58
N ASP A 21 5.16 10.62 2.94
CA ASP A 21 6.36 11.36 2.50
C ASP A 21 6.82 12.42 3.52
N MET A 22 6.04 12.63 4.59
CA MET A 22 6.46 13.53 5.66
C MET A 22 7.75 13.02 6.32
N LYS A 23 8.63 13.96 6.67
CA LYS A 23 9.86 13.65 7.40
C LYS A 23 9.51 12.90 8.70
N SER A 24 10.24 11.81 8.96
CA SER A 24 10.07 10.95 10.14
C SER A 24 8.73 10.20 10.20
N TYR A 25 7.97 10.11 9.11
CA TYR A 25 6.79 9.25 9.09
C TYR A 25 7.17 7.80 9.41
N PRO A 26 6.52 7.13 10.38
CA PRO A 26 6.93 5.83 10.90
C PRO A 26 6.49 4.69 9.98
N ARG A 27 7.08 4.63 8.78
CA ARG A 27 6.82 3.64 7.72
C ARG A 27 6.89 2.21 8.24
N GLN A 28 7.90 1.89 9.05
CA GLN A 28 8.09 0.55 9.62
C GLN A 28 7.00 0.19 10.64
N THR A 29 6.63 1.12 11.51
CA THR A 29 5.55 0.91 12.49
C THR A 29 4.21 0.67 11.80
N LEU A 30 3.93 1.38 10.70
CA LEU A 30 2.72 1.10 9.92
C LEU A 30 2.74 -0.32 9.34
N LYS A 31 3.87 -0.75 8.74
CA LYS A 31 4.01 -2.11 8.20
C LYS A 31 3.76 -3.16 9.29
N GLN A 32 4.37 -2.99 10.46
CA GLN A 32 4.19 -3.90 11.60
C GLN A 32 2.74 -3.95 12.05
N ARG A 33 2.08 -2.82 12.25
CA ARG A 33 0.67 -2.77 12.66
C ARG A 33 -0.27 -3.44 11.66
N ILE A 34 -0.01 -3.28 10.36
CA ILE A 34 -0.82 -3.97 9.34
C ILE A 34 -0.63 -5.48 9.45
N ALA A 35 0.62 -5.95 9.59
CA ALA A 35 0.92 -7.37 9.74
C ALA A 35 0.31 -7.97 11.01
N GLU A 36 0.41 -7.28 12.15
CA GLU A 36 -0.16 -7.70 13.43
C GLU A 36 -1.68 -7.74 13.44
N SER A 37 -2.31 -6.88 12.63
CA SER A 37 -3.78 -6.82 12.52
C SER A 37 -4.36 -7.86 11.55
N LEU A 38 -3.52 -8.60 10.83
CA LEU A 38 -3.99 -9.65 9.90
C LEU A 38 -4.27 -10.95 10.65
N PRO A 39 -5.39 -11.63 10.34
CA PRO A 39 -5.65 -12.97 10.86
C PRO A 39 -4.50 -13.92 10.52
N HIS A 40 -4.00 -14.67 11.50
CA HIS A 40 -2.85 -15.56 11.32
C HIS A 40 -3.08 -16.63 10.23
N SER A 41 -4.33 -17.00 9.97
CA SER A 41 -4.72 -17.92 8.89
C SER A 41 -4.53 -17.35 7.48
N LEU A 42 -4.39 -16.03 7.32
CA LEU A 42 -4.17 -15.35 6.04
C LEU A 42 -2.69 -15.06 5.76
N VAL A 43 -1.81 -15.28 6.73
CA VAL A 43 -0.36 -15.09 6.58
C VAL A 43 0.28 -16.34 5.95
N VAL A 44 -0.26 -16.79 4.82
CA VAL A 44 0.32 -17.89 4.03
C VAL A 44 1.47 -17.39 3.15
N GLN A 45 1.45 -16.09 2.80
CA GLN A 45 2.49 -15.42 2.04
C GLN A 45 3.01 -14.19 2.78
N PRO A 46 4.30 -13.85 2.64
CA PRO A 46 4.84 -12.63 3.20
C PRO A 46 4.12 -11.42 2.60
N LEU A 47 3.64 -10.53 3.47
CA LEU A 47 2.93 -9.33 3.07
C LEU A 47 3.89 -8.33 2.38
N ASP A 48 3.78 -8.18 1.08
CA ASP A 48 4.58 -7.21 0.31
C ASP A 48 3.95 -5.80 0.40
N ILE A 49 4.47 -4.96 1.29
CA ILE A 49 4.08 -3.55 1.39
C ILE A 49 5.16 -2.66 0.75
N ARG A 50 4.75 -1.91 -0.27
CA ARG A 50 5.60 -0.97 -1.02
C ARG A 50 5.10 0.47 -0.89
N TRP A 51 6.00 1.41 -1.10
CA TRP A 51 5.72 2.85 -1.06
C TRP A 51 5.61 3.39 -2.48
N ALA A 52 4.57 4.16 -2.77
CA ALA A 52 4.38 4.78 -4.07
C ALA A 52 5.49 5.81 -4.32
N ALA A 53 6.20 5.66 -5.44
CA ALA A 53 7.28 6.57 -5.82
C ALA A 53 6.80 7.81 -6.60
N LEU A 54 5.61 7.73 -7.21
CA LEU A 54 5.10 8.77 -8.12
C LEU A 54 4.30 9.87 -7.42
N GLY A 55 4.03 9.75 -6.12
CA GLY A 55 3.22 10.73 -5.38
C GLY A 55 1.91 11.07 -6.10
N TRP A 56 1.60 12.37 -6.20
CA TRP A 56 0.41 12.87 -6.91
C TRP A 56 0.44 12.61 -8.43
N GLN A 57 1.62 12.42 -9.03
CA GLN A 57 1.78 12.19 -10.47
C GLN A 57 1.19 10.84 -10.89
N ALA A 58 1.00 9.89 -9.96
CA ALA A 58 0.34 8.61 -10.24
C ALA A 58 -1.04 8.78 -10.88
N ALA A 59 -1.81 9.78 -10.43
CA ALA A 59 -3.14 10.08 -10.97
C ALA A 59 -3.06 10.57 -12.43
N ILE A 60 -2.08 11.42 -12.74
CA ILE A 60 -1.87 11.94 -14.10
C ILE A 60 -1.40 10.83 -15.03
N HIS A 61 -0.43 10.01 -14.61
CA HIS A 61 0.01 8.86 -15.40
C HIS A 61 -1.14 7.89 -15.70
N GLY A 62 -2.00 7.61 -14.71
CA GLY A 62 -3.19 6.79 -14.90
C GLY A 62 -4.18 7.40 -15.88
N ALA A 63 -4.45 8.71 -15.77
CA ALA A 63 -5.36 9.41 -16.68
C ALA A 63 -4.85 9.41 -18.13
N VAL A 64 -3.56 9.66 -18.35
CA VAL A 64 -2.94 9.61 -19.68
C VAL A 64 -3.04 8.21 -20.27
N LEU A 65 -2.76 7.16 -19.49
CA LEU A 65 -2.86 5.78 -19.96
C LEU A 65 -4.32 5.40 -20.31
N LEU A 66 -5.29 5.83 -19.50
CA LEU A 66 -6.70 5.55 -19.76
C LEU A 66 -7.23 6.30 -20.98
N GLY A 67 -6.82 7.56 -21.18
CA GLY A 67 -7.24 8.37 -22.32
C GLY A 67 -6.55 8.01 -23.64
N ALA A 68 -5.48 7.22 -23.59
CA ALA A 68 -4.78 6.69 -24.76
C ALA A 68 -5.25 5.28 -25.18
N ALA A 69 -6.09 4.65 -24.36
CA ALA A 69 -6.71 3.34 -24.63
C ALA A 69 -8.09 3.51 -25.29
#